data_AF-A0A8H3WCS2-F1
#
_entry.id   AF-A0A8H3WCS2-F1
#
_cell.length_a   1.000
_cell.length_b   1.000
_cell.length_c   1.000
_cell.angle_alpha   90.00
_cell.angle_beta   90.00
_cell.angle_gamma   90.00
#
_symmetry.space_group_name_H-M   'P 1'
#
loop_
_entity.id
_entity.type
_entity.pdbx_description
1 polymer ?
#
loop_
_entity_poly.entity_id
_entity_poly.type
_entity_poly.pdbx_seq_one_letter_code
_entity_poly.pdbx_strand_id
1 'polypeptide(L)'
;MHRRPVAHPGGPTHPPASTTRCGSARAPPPPDPDHTSPDAPRFEIVTTHIHVFGYPTDQGDGVNVVALEDVSAIDLAFLSLQYEPLNNSIWQASNKDPFYSRPALYLRFSDPVRLPDQDAENEFCRRLLRLGARRWESLDRFRFVIGAINYDDLVIDEIEGGFASVPTSEERRWVSVAWPAGGGVCIAEIPRRLPDFGEHEEFSARQNLILERRSILRMARSMDEKASMLLETFEGRMYENVDEVDSRVIRISDLKEF
;
A
#
# COMPACT_ATOMS: atom_id res chain seq x y z
N MET A 1 -77.40 -40.22 -25.01
CA MET A 1 -77.57 -40.07 -23.54
C MET A 1 -76.19 -40.02 -22.90
N HIS A 2 -75.74 -38.82 -22.54
CA HIS A 2 -74.41 -38.56 -22.00
C HIS A 2 -74.28 -39.05 -20.56
N ARG A 3 -73.33 -39.96 -20.31
CA ARG A 3 -72.86 -40.29 -18.96
C ARG A 3 -71.68 -39.38 -18.62
N ARG A 4 -71.85 -38.61 -17.53
CA ARG A 4 -70.80 -37.80 -16.89
C ARG A 4 -69.67 -38.69 -16.34
N PRO A 5 -68.40 -38.27 -16.40
CA PRO A 5 -67.37 -38.83 -15.55
C PRO A 5 -67.35 -38.16 -14.17
N VAL A 6 -67.08 -39.00 -13.19
CA VAL A 6 -66.97 -38.76 -11.75
C VAL A 6 -65.62 -38.10 -11.43
N ALA A 7 -65.63 -37.13 -10.52
CA ALA A 7 -64.44 -36.49 -9.97
C ALA A 7 -63.73 -37.41 -8.95
N HIS A 8 -62.40 -37.50 -9.03
CA HIS A 8 -61.54 -37.99 -7.96
C HIS A 8 -60.68 -36.85 -7.38
N PRO A 9 -60.43 -36.84 -6.06
CA PRO A 9 -59.73 -35.74 -5.37
C PRO A 9 -58.23 -36.03 -5.17
N GLY A 10 -57.44 -34.95 -5.14
CA GLY A 10 -56.24 -34.83 -4.29
C GLY A 10 -54.93 -35.46 -4.79
N GLY A 11 -54.00 -34.61 -5.23
CA GLY A 11 -52.58 -34.92 -5.46
C GLY A 11 -51.88 -33.73 -6.12
N PRO A 12 -50.60 -33.44 -5.82
CA PRO A 12 -50.16 -32.09 -5.45
C PRO A 12 -49.90 -31.16 -6.64
N THR A 13 -50.35 -29.92 -6.50
CA THR A 13 -49.92 -28.76 -7.29
C THR A 13 -48.42 -28.55 -7.09
N HIS A 14 -47.62 -28.90 -8.10
CA HIS A 14 -46.31 -28.32 -8.30
C HIS A 14 -46.48 -26.81 -8.51
N PRO A 15 -45.87 -25.93 -7.71
CA PRO A 15 -45.72 -24.55 -8.10
C PRO A 15 -44.77 -24.48 -9.31
N PRO A 16 -45.04 -23.66 -10.34
CA PRO A 16 -44.05 -23.38 -11.36
C PRO A 16 -42.82 -22.76 -10.71
N ALA A 17 -41.65 -23.24 -11.13
CA ALA A 17 -40.36 -22.71 -10.75
C ALA A 17 -40.28 -21.22 -11.12
N SER A 18 -40.55 -20.34 -10.16
CA SER A 18 -40.13 -18.95 -10.23
C SER A 18 -38.64 -18.90 -9.96
N THR A 19 -37.85 -19.19 -10.99
CA THR A 19 -36.43 -18.85 -11.03
C THR A 19 -36.35 -17.33 -11.19
N THR A 20 -36.62 -16.60 -10.10
CA THR A 20 -36.21 -15.20 -10.00
C THR A 20 -34.70 -15.23 -9.84
N ARG A 21 -34.02 -15.29 -10.98
CA ARG A 21 -32.59 -15.01 -11.09
C ARG A 21 -32.45 -13.55 -10.70
N CYS A 22 -32.26 -13.28 -9.41
CA CYS A 22 -31.66 -12.04 -8.95
C CYS A 22 -30.26 -12.02 -9.55
N GLY A 23 -30.15 -11.49 -10.77
CA GLY A 23 -28.90 -10.97 -11.26
C GLY A 23 -28.54 -9.86 -10.30
N SER A 24 -27.62 -10.14 -9.38
CA SER A 24 -26.86 -9.09 -8.73
C SER A 24 -26.21 -8.32 -9.88
N ALA A 25 -26.82 -7.18 -10.24
CA ALA A 25 -26.21 -6.25 -11.14
C ALA A 25 -24.92 -5.83 -10.43
N ARG A 26 -23.79 -6.38 -10.89
CA ARG A 26 -22.47 -5.99 -10.43
C ARG A 26 -22.46 -4.47 -10.51
N ALA A 27 -22.27 -3.81 -9.37
CA ALA A 27 -22.19 -2.37 -9.32
C ALA A 27 -21.22 -1.93 -10.43
N PRO A 28 -21.54 -0.88 -11.20
CA PRO A 28 -20.58 -0.35 -12.16
C PRO A 28 -19.26 -0.14 -11.42
N PRO A 29 -18.13 -0.51 -12.03
CA PRO A 29 -16.83 -0.26 -11.41
C PRO A 29 -16.77 1.21 -10.97
N PRO A 30 -16.15 1.50 -9.82
CA PRO A 30 -16.00 2.88 -9.39
C PRO A 30 -15.39 3.68 -10.55
N PRO A 31 -15.83 4.95 -10.74
CA PRO A 31 -15.25 5.79 -11.78
C PRO A 31 -13.72 5.81 -11.60
N ASP A 32 -13.00 5.86 -12.73
CA ASP A 32 -11.56 6.07 -12.68
C ASP A 32 -11.27 7.26 -11.77
N PRO A 33 -10.36 7.13 -10.80
CA PRO A 33 -10.09 8.19 -9.85
C PRO A 33 -9.68 9.41 -10.64
N ASP A 34 -10.39 10.51 -10.44
CA ASP A 34 -10.13 11.76 -11.13
C ASP A 34 -8.73 12.26 -10.69
N HIS A 35 -7.74 11.93 -11.51
CA HIS A 35 -6.33 12.29 -11.34
C HIS A 35 -6.11 13.80 -11.47
N THR A 36 -7.13 14.53 -11.93
CA THR A 36 -7.17 16.00 -11.95
C THR A 36 -7.98 16.59 -10.81
N SER A 37 -8.59 15.74 -9.98
CA SER A 37 -9.42 16.19 -8.87
C SER A 37 -8.55 16.99 -7.90
N PRO A 38 -8.96 18.22 -7.58
CA PRO A 38 -8.29 19.00 -6.57
C PRO A 38 -8.35 18.33 -5.18
N ASP A 39 -9.14 17.29 -5.00
CA ASP A 39 -9.38 16.61 -3.73
C ASP A 39 -8.66 15.25 -3.61
N ALA A 40 -7.86 14.86 -4.62
CA ALA A 40 -7.08 13.61 -4.56
C ALA A 40 -6.07 13.65 -3.40
N PRO A 41 -6.07 12.65 -2.49
CA PRO A 41 -5.21 12.69 -1.31
C PRO A 41 -3.74 12.50 -1.69
N ARG A 42 -2.88 13.42 -1.25
CA ARG A 42 -1.42 13.32 -1.41
C ARG A 42 -0.74 12.59 -0.25
N PHE A 43 -1.33 12.73 0.94
CA PHE A 43 -0.85 12.11 2.17
C PHE A 43 -2.01 11.44 2.86
N GLU A 44 -1.73 10.31 3.50
CA GLU A 44 -2.58 9.71 4.51
C GLU A 44 -1.74 9.52 5.77
N ILE A 45 -2.11 10.24 6.83
CA ILE A 45 -1.43 10.17 8.12
C ILE A 45 -2.31 9.36 9.06
N VAL A 46 -1.85 8.18 9.37
CA VAL A 46 -2.42 7.30 10.40
C VAL A 46 -1.57 7.48 11.66
N THR A 47 -2.14 7.21 12.84
CA THR A 47 -1.48 7.38 14.16
C THR A 47 -0.03 6.91 14.21
N THR A 48 0.29 5.85 13.46
CA THR A 48 1.63 5.27 13.43
C THR A 48 2.27 5.26 12.06
N HIS A 49 1.66 5.70 10.95
CA HIS A 49 2.25 5.62 9.60
C HIS A 49 1.87 6.81 8.72
N ILE A 50 2.75 7.14 7.77
CA ILE A 50 2.47 8.11 6.72
C ILE A 50 2.56 7.37 5.39
N HIS A 51 1.53 7.52 4.56
CA HIS A 51 1.53 7.09 3.18
C HIS A 51 1.57 8.32 2.27
N VAL A 52 2.28 8.22 1.15
CA VAL A 52 2.38 9.29 0.15
C VAL A 52 1.91 8.76 -1.19
N PHE A 53 1.11 9.54 -1.90
CA PHE A 53 0.49 9.14 -3.15
C PHE A 53 0.91 10.04 -4.32
N GLY A 54 0.94 9.47 -5.52
CA GLY A 54 1.16 10.14 -6.79
C GLY A 54 0.12 9.68 -7.81
N TYR A 55 -0.28 10.55 -8.73
CA TYR A 55 -1.33 10.28 -9.72
C TYR A 55 -0.78 10.55 -11.13
N PRO A 56 -0.02 9.60 -11.70
CA PRO A 56 0.62 9.80 -13.00
C PRO A 56 -0.41 9.73 -14.13
N THR A 57 -0.18 10.45 -15.23
CA THR A 57 -1.03 10.38 -16.44
C THR A 57 -0.31 9.83 -17.67
N ASP A 58 1.02 9.78 -17.65
CA ASP A 58 1.85 9.42 -18.80
C ASP A 58 2.28 7.93 -18.82
N GLN A 59 1.82 7.12 -17.85
CA GLN A 59 2.37 5.78 -17.64
C GLN A 59 1.58 4.62 -18.27
N GLY A 60 0.57 4.90 -19.11
CA GLY A 60 0.05 4.00 -20.15
C GLY A 60 -0.64 2.67 -19.75
N ASP A 61 -0.54 2.24 -18.49
CA ASP A 61 -0.84 0.87 -18.05
C ASP A 61 -2.14 0.73 -17.24
N GLY A 62 -3.06 1.71 -17.26
CA GLY A 62 -4.25 1.70 -16.38
C GLY A 62 -3.90 1.90 -14.90
N VAL A 63 -2.72 2.44 -14.63
CA VAL A 63 -2.24 2.78 -13.29
C VAL A 63 -2.88 4.08 -12.88
N ASN A 64 -3.57 4.03 -11.75
CA ASN A 64 -4.31 5.17 -11.24
C ASN A 64 -3.62 5.86 -10.06
N VAL A 65 -2.77 5.13 -9.33
CA VAL A 65 -2.03 5.70 -8.19
C VAL A 65 -0.68 5.02 -7.99
N VAL A 66 0.33 5.81 -7.65
CA VAL A 66 1.61 5.39 -7.10
C VAL A 66 1.56 5.61 -5.60
N ALA A 67 1.73 4.58 -4.79
CA ALA A 67 1.66 4.68 -3.33
C ALA A 67 2.99 4.24 -2.71
N LEU A 68 3.58 5.13 -1.91
CA LEU A 68 4.71 4.84 -1.03
C LEU A 68 4.18 4.63 0.39
N GLU A 69 4.50 3.47 0.96
CA GLU A 69 4.06 3.10 2.30
C GLU A 69 5.12 3.41 3.36
N ASP A 70 4.68 3.86 4.54
CA ASP A 70 5.51 3.97 5.74
C ASP A 70 6.71 4.92 5.55
N VAL A 71 6.38 6.15 5.13
CA VAL A 71 7.35 7.16 4.74
C VAL A 71 8.10 7.71 5.96
N SER A 72 9.42 7.73 5.86
CA SER A 72 10.33 8.32 6.85
C SER A 72 10.70 9.77 6.52
N ALA A 73 11.35 10.47 7.47
CA ALA A 73 11.83 11.83 7.23
C ALA A 73 12.85 11.89 6.07
N ILE A 74 13.70 10.88 5.93
CA ILE A 74 14.68 10.82 4.84
C ILE A 74 14.02 10.59 3.47
N ASP A 75 12.89 9.87 3.43
CA ASP A 75 12.10 9.71 2.21
C ASP A 75 11.46 11.04 1.79
N LEU A 76 10.92 11.81 2.74
CA LEU A 76 10.38 13.14 2.46
C LEU A 76 11.46 14.09 1.94
N ALA A 77 12.66 14.05 2.54
CA ALA A 77 13.81 14.82 2.06
C ALA A 77 14.19 14.44 0.61
N PHE A 78 14.22 13.14 0.29
CA PHE A 78 14.50 12.66 -1.07
C PHE A 78 13.44 13.13 -2.07
N LEU A 79 12.17 13.14 -1.66
CA LEU A 79 11.06 13.66 -2.45
C LEU A 79 11.06 15.19 -2.59
N SER A 80 12.01 15.90 -1.97
CA SER A 80 12.03 17.37 -1.88
C SER A 80 10.75 17.94 -1.25
N LEU A 81 10.07 17.15 -0.43
CA LEU A 81 8.90 17.59 0.30
C LEU A 81 9.36 18.33 1.55
N GLN A 82 8.92 19.59 1.68
CA GLN A 82 9.20 20.36 2.89
C GLN A 82 8.50 19.69 4.07
N TYR A 83 9.29 19.34 5.08
CA TYR A 83 8.79 18.99 6.38
C TYR A 83 9.51 19.82 7.43
N GLU A 84 8.77 20.37 8.37
CA GLU A 84 9.36 20.99 9.55
C GLU A 84 9.44 19.93 10.65
N PRO A 85 10.64 19.48 11.06
CA PRO A 85 10.76 18.78 12.32
C PRO A 85 10.42 19.80 13.41
N LEU A 86 9.24 19.66 14.04
CA LEU A 86 8.92 20.47 15.21
C LEU A 86 9.95 20.18 16.30
N ASN A 87 10.90 21.10 16.48
CA ASN A 87 11.77 21.20 17.63
C ASN A 87 10.90 21.58 18.84
N ASN A 88 10.11 20.62 19.32
CA ASN A 88 9.27 20.84 20.48
C ASN A 88 10.17 20.77 21.73
N SER A 89 9.96 21.67 22.68
CA SER A 89 10.64 21.70 23.99
C SER A 89 10.52 20.40 24.80
N ILE A 90 9.62 19.49 24.37
CA ILE A 90 9.53 18.09 24.80
C ILE A 90 10.84 17.32 24.55
N TRP A 91 11.61 17.61 23.50
CA TRP A 91 12.93 16.99 23.26
C TRP A 91 13.99 17.41 24.29
N GLN A 92 13.93 18.65 24.79
CA GLN A 92 14.81 19.09 25.88
C GLN A 92 14.37 18.52 27.23
N ALA A 93 13.08 18.21 27.40
CA ALA A 93 12.55 17.54 28.58
C ALA A 93 12.76 16.01 28.56
N SER A 94 12.68 15.35 27.40
CA SER A 94 12.83 13.89 27.25
C SER A 94 14.27 13.41 27.44
N ASN A 95 15.27 14.27 27.24
CA ASN A 95 16.67 13.98 27.61
C ASN A 95 16.86 13.75 29.13
N LYS A 96 15.84 13.99 29.96
CA LYS A 96 15.85 13.73 31.41
C LYS A 96 14.89 12.64 31.86
N ASP A 97 14.09 12.04 30.97
CA ASP A 97 13.09 11.04 31.33
C ASP A 97 13.37 9.70 30.61
N PRO A 98 13.76 8.64 31.33
CA PRO A 98 14.05 7.34 30.73
C PRO A 98 12.83 6.63 30.12
N PHE A 99 11.61 7.14 30.31
CA PHE A 99 10.38 6.53 29.78
C PHE A 99 9.84 7.18 28.49
N TYR A 100 10.36 8.35 28.07
CA TYR A 100 9.98 8.98 26.80
C TYR A 100 10.86 8.51 25.64
N SER A 101 10.45 7.41 25.00
CA SER A 101 11.18 6.77 23.91
C SER A 101 10.37 6.77 22.61
N ARG A 102 9.86 7.92 22.15
CA ARG A 102 9.29 8.02 20.79
C ARG A 102 9.52 9.40 20.15
N PRO A 103 10.15 9.47 18.96
CA PRO A 103 10.05 10.63 18.09
C PRO A 103 8.63 10.68 17.52
N ALA A 104 7.80 11.61 17.97
CA ALA A 104 6.63 12.02 17.19
C ALA A 104 7.11 13.06 16.18
N LEU A 105 7.34 12.63 14.93
CA LEU A 105 7.60 13.55 13.83
C LEU A 105 6.25 14.19 13.45
N TYR A 106 5.99 15.40 13.93
CA TYR A 106 4.79 16.14 13.54
C TYR A 106 5.04 16.79 12.17
N LEU A 107 4.43 16.25 11.13
CA LEU A 107 4.45 16.84 9.79
C LEU A 107 3.38 17.93 9.72
N ARG A 108 3.80 19.18 9.59
CA ARG A 108 2.88 20.27 9.25
C ARG A 108 2.80 20.36 7.72
N PHE A 109 1.84 19.67 7.12
CA PHE A 109 1.47 19.91 5.74
C PHE A 109 0.61 21.17 5.68
N SER A 110 1.16 22.23 5.08
CA SER A 110 0.40 23.45 4.79
C SER A 110 -0.40 23.20 3.51
N ASP A 111 -1.71 22.94 3.62
CA ASP A 111 -2.60 22.65 2.48
C ASP A 111 -2.18 21.41 1.65
N PRO A 112 -3.04 20.79 0.81
CA PRO A 112 -2.62 19.65 0.01
C PRO A 112 -1.40 20.05 -0.82
N VAL A 113 -0.30 19.28 -0.74
CA VAL A 113 0.87 19.51 -1.59
C VAL A 113 0.43 19.28 -3.03
N ARG A 114 0.23 20.39 -3.73
CA ARG A 114 -0.10 20.45 -5.15
C ARG A 114 1.17 20.70 -5.93
N LEU A 115 1.35 19.89 -6.96
CA LEU A 115 2.37 20.14 -7.97
C LEU A 115 1.79 21.06 -9.04
N PRO A 116 2.62 21.95 -9.64
CA PRO A 116 2.14 23.04 -10.48
C PRO A 116 1.46 22.56 -11.76
N ASP A 117 1.86 21.39 -12.26
CA ASP A 117 1.37 20.78 -13.48
C ASP A 117 1.57 19.25 -13.44
N GLN A 118 1.08 18.59 -14.49
CA GLN A 118 1.14 17.14 -14.62
C GLN A 118 2.56 16.60 -14.87
N ASP A 119 3.45 17.39 -15.46
CA ASP A 119 4.84 16.95 -15.67
C ASP A 119 5.58 16.89 -14.34
N ALA A 120 5.35 17.87 -13.47
CA ALA A 120 5.82 17.87 -12.09
C ALA A 120 5.23 16.70 -11.30
N GLU A 121 3.95 16.38 -11.48
CA GLU A 121 3.30 15.21 -10.88
C GLU A 121 3.94 13.89 -11.33
N ASN A 122 4.12 13.71 -12.64
CA ASN A 122 4.73 12.51 -13.20
C ASN A 122 6.18 12.35 -12.71
N GLU A 123 6.91 13.46 -12.60
CA GLU A 123 8.26 13.49 -12.03
C GLU A 123 8.27 13.10 -10.55
N PHE A 124 7.32 13.61 -9.77
CA PHE A 124 7.15 13.20 -8.38
C PHE A 124 6.81 11.71 -8.24
N CYS A 125 5.93 11.18 -9.09
CA CYS A 125 5.64 9.74 -9.16
C CYS A 125 6.89 8.91 -9.45
N ARG A 126 7.76 9.35 -10.37
CA ARG A 126 9.04 8.67 -10.64
C ARG A 126 9.94 8.64 -9.40
N ARG A 127 10.03 9.74 -8.65
CA ARG A 127 10.79 9.77 -7.39
C ARG A 127 10.19 8.87 -6.30
N LEU A 128 8.86 8.79 -6.20
CA LEU A 128 8.20 7.84 -5.30
C LEU A 128 8.59 6.41 -5.64
N LEU A 129 8.51 6.03 -6.92
CA LEU A 129 8.86 4.70 -7.39
C LEU A 129 10.31 4.33 -7.07
N ARG A 130 11.24 5.29 -7.18
CA ARG A 130 12.64 5.11 -6.75
C ARG A 130 12.82 4.85 -5.27
N LEU A 131 11.85 5.18 -4.42
CA LEU A 131 11.86 4.85 -3.00
C LEU A 131 11.23 3.49 -2.67
N GLY A 132 10.77 2.75 -3.69
CA GLY A 132 10.05 1.49 -3.54
C GLY A 132 8.53 1.65 -3.50
N ALA A 133 8.01 2.81 -3.91
CA ALA A 133 6.57 2.96 -4.12
C ALA A 133 6.09 1.99 -5.19
N ARG A 134 4.80 1.68 -5.13
CA ARG A 134 4.17 0.74 -6.06
C ARG A 134 3.05 1.37 -6.82
N ARG A 135 2.83 0.85 -8.02
CA ARG A 135 1.67 1.17 -8.84
C ARG A 135 0.48 0.33 -8.42
N TRP A 136 -0.67 0.97 -8.39
CA TRP A 136 -1.93 0.34 -8.07
C TRP A 136 -3.00 0.72 -9.09
N GLU A 137 -3.86 -0.24 -9.38
CA GLU A 137 -5.04 -0.03 -10.24
C GLU A 137 -6.03 0.95 -9.61
N SER A 138 -6.03 1.11 -8.28
CA SER A 138 -6.82 2.12 -7.59
C SER A 138 -6.29 2.37 -6.18
N LEU A 139 -6.64 3.52 -5.61
CA LEU A 139 -6.39 3.82 -4.21
C LEU A 139 -7.16 2.87 -3.28
N ASP A 140 -8.37 2.47 -3.68
CA ASP A 140 -9.18 1.51 -2.93
C ASP A 140 -8.52 0.14 -2.85
N ARG A 141 -7.90 -0.35 -3.94
CA ARG A 141 -7.14 -1.60 -3.88
C ARG A 141 -5.95 -1.49 -2.93
N PHE A 142 -5.20 -0.39 -2.97
CA PHE A 142 -4.12 -0.14 -2.00
C PHE A 142 -4.65 -0.20 -0.56
N ARG A 143 -5.71 0.56 -0.26
CA ARG A 143 -6.32 0.61 1.09
C ARG A 143 -6.84 -0.74 1.54
N PHE A 144 -7.50 -1.48 0.65
CA PHE A 144 -7.96 -2.83 0.91
C PHE A 144 -6.80 -3.75 1.31
N VAL A 145 -5.68 -3.71 0.58
CA VAL A 145 -4.50 -4.53 0.91
C VAL A 145 -3.89 -4.12 2.25
N ILE A 146 -3.77 -2.82 2.54
CA ILE A 146 -3.27 -2.34 3.84
C ILE A 146 -4.22 -2.75 4.98
N GLY A 147 -5.53 -2.64 4.77
CA GLY A 147 -6.56 -3.08 5.72
C GLY A 147 -6.46 -4.57 6.01
N ALA A 148 -6.33 -5.41 4.98
CA ALA A 148 -6.15 -6.85 5.14
C ALA A 148 -4.88 -7.19 5.95
N ILE A 149 -3.77 -6.51 5.68
CA ILE A 149 -2.49 -6.70 6.39
C ILE A 149 -2.56 -6.25 7.85
N ASN A 150 -3.37 -5.23 8.13
CA ASN A 150 -3.60 -4.72 9.48
C ASN A 150 -4.74 -5.45 10.21
N TYR A 151 -5.36 -6.46 9.59
CA TYR A 151 -6.51 -7.20 10.12
C TYR A 151 -7.69 -6.29 10.44
N ASP A 152 -8.01 -5.39 9.53
CA ASP A 152 -9.29 -4.68 9.60
C ASP A 152 -10.44 -5.69 9.47
N ASP A 153 -11.25 -5.83 10.52
CA ASP A 153 -12.33 -6.82 10.60
C ASP A 153 -13.26 -6.78 9.38
N LEU A 154 -13.59 -5.58 8.87
CA LEU A 154 -14.48 -5.43 7.72
C LEU A 154 -13.84 -5.98 6.44
N VAL A 155 -12.54 -5.75 6.27
CA VAL A 155 -11.79 -6.27 5.12
C VAL A 155 -11.64 -7.78 5.19
N ILE A 156 -11.38 -8.32 6.39
CA ILE A 156 -11.30 -9.77 6.59
C ILE A 156 -12.64 -10.44 6.31
N ASP A 157 -13.75 -9.87 6.80
CA ASP A 157 -15.10 -10.36 6.51
C ASP A 157 -15.42 -10.38 5.00
N GLU A 158 -14.98 -9.37 4.25
CA GLU A 158 -15.14 -9.33 2.78
C GLU A 158 -14.36 -10.44 2.06
N ILE A 159 -13.15 -10.75 2.55
CA ILE A 159 -12.33 -11.85 2.03
C ILE A 159 -12.98 -13.20 2.37
N GLU A 160 -13.35 -13.41 3.63
CA GLU A 160 -13.99 -14.65 4.11
C GLU A 160 -15.34 -14.91 3.43
N GLY A 161 -16.12 -13.86 3.22
CA GLY A 161 -17.39 -13.91 2.50
C GLY A 161 -17.23 -14.16 0.99
N GLY A 162 -16.01 -14.11 0.46
CA GLY A 162 -15.71 -14.27 -0.96
C GLY A 162 -16.18 -13.10 -1.84
N PHE A 163 -16.41 -11.94 -1.22
CA PHE A 163 -16.83 -10.72 -1.93
C PHE A 163 -15.65 -9.96 -2.53
N ALA A 164 -14.45 -10.14 -1.95
CA ALA A 164 -13.22 -9.55 -2.43
C ALA A 164 -12.13 -10.63 -2.64
N SER A 165 -11.21 -10.36 -3.56
CA SER A 165 -10.06 -11.24 -3.80
C SER A 165 -8.98 -11.05 -2.74
N VAL A 166 -8.45 -12.17 -2.24
CA VAL A 166 -7.30 -12.19 -1.34
C VAL A 166 -6.12 -11.41 -1.97
N PRO A 167 -5.44 -10.52 -1.22
CA PRO A 167 -4.21 -9.88 -1.66
C PRO A 167 -3.13 -10.89 -2.07
N THR A 168 -2.52 -10.69 -3.23
CA THR A 168 -1.44 -11.58 -3.70
C THR A 168 -0.18 -11.46 -2.83
N SER A 169 0.73 -12.43 -2.92
CA SER A 169 2.02 -12.39 -2.23
C SER A 169 2.86 -11.17 -2.62
N GLU A 170 2.79 -10.72 -3.88
CA GLU A 170 3.43 -9.49 -4.35
C GLU A 170 2.75 -8.24 -3.78
N GLU A 171 1.42 -8.22 -3.76
CA GLU A 171 0.65 -7.10 -3.21
C GLU A 171 0.93 -6.87 -1.72
N ARG A 172 1.21 -7.94 -0.99
CA ARG A 172 1.51 -7.88 0.45
C ARG A 172 2.96 -7.54 0.74
N ARG A 173 3.88 -7.54 -0.21
CA ARG A 173 5.28 -7.22 0.09
C ARG A 173 5.43 -5.74 0.42
N TRP A 174 6.12 -5.45 1.52
CA TRP A 174 6.60 -4.11 1.81
C TRP A 174 7.98 -3.95 1.18
N VAL A 175 8.20 -2.80 0.55
CA VAL A 175 9.43 -2.51 -0.16
C VAL A 175 9.99 -1.18 0.30
N SER A 176 11.30 -1.14 0.53
CA SER A 176 12.01 0.08 0.90
C SER A 176 13.33 0.14 0.14
N VAL A 177 13.58 1.29 -0.49
CA VAL A 177 14.79 1.54 -1.29
C VAL A 177 15.61 2.66 -0.67
N ALA A 178 16.93 2.51 -0.69
CA ALA A 178 17.89 3.54 -0.31
C ALA A 178 18.93 3.75 -1.42
N TRP A 179 19.32 5.01 -1.61
CA TRP A 179 20.31 5.45 -2.60
C TRP A 179 21.52 6.05 -1.89
N PRO A 180 22.48 5.23 -1.43
CA PRO A 180 23.63 5.72 -0.67
C PRO A 180 24.56 6.59 -1.52
N ALA A 181 25.27 7.51 -0.89
CA ALA A 181 26.14 8.48 -1.56
C ALA A 181 27.34 7.81 -2.25
N GLY A 182 27.72 6.61 -1.80
CA GLY A 182 28.75 5.77 -2.42
C GLY A 182 28.34 5.15 -3.77
N GLY A 183 27.09 5.35 -4.21
CA GLY A 183 26.54 4.75 -5.43
C GLY A 183 25.83 3.42 -5.17
N GLY A 184 25.23 2.87 -6.23
CA GLY A 184 24.39 1.67 -6.17
C GLY A 184 23.00 1.92 -5.59
N VAL A 185 22.27 0.83 -5.36
CA VAL A 185 20.92 0.85 -4.80
C VAL A 185 20.76 -0.27 -3.79
N CYS A 186 20.22 0.05 -2.61
CA CYS A 186 19.88 -0.93 -1.60
C CYS A 186 18.37 -1.13 -1.56
N ILE A 187 17.92 -2.38 -1.66
CA ILE A 187 16.49 -2.73 -1.70
C ILE A 187 16.20 -3.80 -0.65
N ALA A 188 15.22 -3.55 0.21
CA ALA A 188 14.62 -4.59 1.05
C ALA A 188 13.19 -4.88 0.58
N GLU A 189 12.89 -6.15 0.37
CA GLU A 189 11.56 -6.66 0.02
C GLU A 189 11.11 -7.67 1.06
N ILE A 190 10.16 -7.26 1.90
CA ILE A 190 9.78 -8.03 3.08
C ILE A 190 8.36 -8.56 2.89
N PRO A 191 8.17 -9.90 2.83
CA PRO A 191 6.84 -10.49 2.81
C PRO A 191 6.06 -10.07 4.05
N ARG A 192 4.76 -9.76 3.91
CA ARG A 192 3.86 -9.54 5.04
C ARG A 192 2.86 -10.66 5.14
N ARG A 193 2.65 -11.14 6.36
CA ARG A 193 1.73 -12.24 6.63
C ARG A 193 0.29 -11.77 6.42
N LEU A 194 -0.50 -12.65 5.80
CA LEU A 194 -1.95 -12.65 5.91
C LEU A 194 -2.31 -14.05 6.41
N PRO A 195 -2.46 -14.25 7.74
CA PRO A 195 -2.84 -15.53 8.31
C PRO A 195 -4.12 -16.03 7.68
N ASP A 196 -4.23 -17.35 7.60
CA ASP A 196 -5.42 -18.06 7.15
C ASP A 196 -5.81 -17.88 5.67
N PHE A 197 -5.23 -16.89 4.99
CA PHE A 197 -5.47 -16.60 3.56
C PHE A 197 -4.20 -16.57 2.70
N GLY A 198 -3.00 -16.62 3.30
CA GLY A 198 -1.72 -16.53 2.59
C GLY A 198 -1.02 -17.87 2.35
N GLU A 199 -0.05 -17.87 1.43
CA GLU A 199 0.87 -18.99 1.22
C GLU A 199 1.67 -19.27 2.50
N HIS A 200 1.45 -20.43 3.12
CA HIS A 200 2.05 -20.81 4.40
C HIS A 200 3.60 -20.89 4.36
N GLU A 201 4.21 -20.94 3.18
CA GLU A 201 5.65 -21.16 2.99
C GLU A 201 6.48 -19.85 2.97
N GLU A 202 5.86 -18.66 2.87
CA GLU A 202 6.60 -17.41 2.68
C GLU A 202 7.09 -16.72 3.97
N PHE A 203 6.84 -17.31 5.15
CA PHE A 203 6.87 -16.54 6.39
C PHE A 203 7.59 -17.20 7.58
N SER A 204 8.57 -16.51 8.16
CA SER A 204 9.36 -16.94 9.33
C SER A 204 9.17 -16.00 10.54
N ALA A 205 9.42 -16.50 11.76
CA ALA A 205 9.38 -15.67 12.98
C ALA A 205 10.33 -14.47 12.91
N ARG A 206 11.42 -14.60 12.15
CA ARG A 206 12.36 -13.51 11.87
C ARG A 206 11.69 -12.37 11.10
N GLN A 207 10.90 -12.67 10.06
CA GLN A 207 10.23 -11.65 9.26
C GLN A 207 9.17 -10.87 10.04
N ASN A 208 8.47 -11.50 10.99
CA ASN A 208 7.60 -10.76 11.94
C ASN A 208 8.39 -9.72 12.73
N LEU A 209 9.51 -10.13 13.31
CA LEU A 209 10.35 -9.23 14.10
C LEU A 209 10.93 -8.09 13.27
N ILE A 210 11.28 -8.36 12.01
CA ILE A 210 11.74 -7.35 11.05
C ILE A 210 10.63 -6.31 10.81
N LEU A 211 9.39 -6.73 10.57
CA LEU A 211 8.26 -5.82 10.33
C LEU A 211 7.89 -5.01 11.57
N GLU A 212 7.93 -5.59 12.77
CA GLU A 212 7.74 -4.85 14.03
C GLU A 212 8.79 -3.75 14.22
N ARG A 213 10.00 -3.97 13.69
CA ARG A 213 11.12 -3.03 13.75
C ARG A 213 11.13 -2.00 12.62
N ARG A 214 10.17 -2.01 11.69
CA ARG A 214 10.12 -1.05 10.56
C ARG A 214 10.17 0.41 11.00
N SER A 215 9.59 0.73 12.17
CA SER A 215 9.62 2.07 12.73
C SER A 215 11.03 2.58 13.01
N ILE A 216 12.02 1.69 13.18
CA ILE A 216 13.41 2.09 13.38
C ILE A 216 13.95 2.77 12.12
N LEU A 217 13.56 2.38 10.90
CA LEU A 217 13.99 3.07 9.67
C LEU A 217 13.66 4.57 9.67
N ARG A 218 12.63 4.99 10.41
CA ARG A 218 12.30 6.41 10.56
C ARG A 218 13.33 7.21 11.34
N MET A 219 14.25 6.53 12.01
CA MET A 219 15.38 7.14 12.72
C MET A 219 16.58 7.38 11.81
N ALA A 220 16.58 6.85 10.57
CA ALA A 220 17.64 7.10 9.62
C ALA A 220 17.72 8.59 9.26
N ARG A 221 18.94 9.15 9.31
CA ARG A 221 19.23 10.56 9.05
C ARG A 221 19.79 10.81 7.64
N SER A 222 20.22 9.76 6.95
CA SER A 222 20.71 9.82 5.58
C SER A 222 20.33 8.56 4.81
N MET A 223 20.46 8.60 3.48
CA MET A 223 20.28 7.41 2.64
C MET A 223 21.35 6.35 2.91
N ASP A 224 22.56 6.75 3.32
CA ASP A 224 23.60 5.80 3.76
C ASP A 224 23.18 5.07 5.05
N GLU A 225 22.67 5.79 6.05
CA GLU A 225 22.17 5.18 7.29
C GLU A 225 20.97 4.28 6.99
N LYS A 226 20.04 4.73 6.13
CA LYS A 226 18.92 3.90 5.66
C LYS A 226 19.42 2.63 4.98
N ALA A 227 20.38 2.72 4.06
CA ALA A 227 20.95 1.57 3.36
C ALA A 227 21.61 0.57 4.35
N SER A 228 22.43 1.05 5.28
CA SER A 228 23.03 0.18 6.30
C SER A 228 21.97 -0.53 7.14
N MET A 229 20.92 0.18 7.55
CA MET A 229 19.83 -0.43 8.30
C MET A 229 19.08 -1.48 7.48
N LEU A 230 18.79 -1.19 6.20
CA LEU A 230 18.16 -2.14 5.29
C LEU A 230 18.98 -3.43 5.18
N LEU A 231 20.30 -3.32 5.00
CA LEU A 231 21.21 -4.47 4.93
C LEU A 231 21.27 -5.27 6.23
N GLU A 232 21.45 -4.59 7.37
CA GLU A 232 21.71 -5.24 8.66
C GLU A 232 20.44 -5.82 9.30
N THR A 233 19.30 -5.15 9.12
CA THR A 233 18.07 -5.44 9.87
C THR A 233 16.96 -5.98 8.98
N PHE A 234 16.86 -5.55 7.72
CA PHE A 234 15.69 -5.80 6.87
C PHE A 234 15.95 -6.76 5.71
N GLU A 235 17.04 -7.54 5.79
CA GLU A 235 17.45 -8.48 4.73
C GLU A 235 17.59 -7.80 3.35
N GLY A 236 17.93 -6.51 3.37
CA GLY A 236 18.17 -5.74 2.17
C GLY A 236 19.33 -6.30 1.37
N ARG A 237 19.31 -6.03 0.07
CA ARG A 237 20.38 -6.37 -0.87
C ARG A 237 20.93 -5.10 -1.47
N MET A 238 22.25 -5.04 -1.57
CA MET A 238 22.94 -3.99 -2.29
C MET A 238 23.18 -4.45 -3.73
N TYR A 239 22.85 -3.59 -4.69
CA TYR A 239 23.12 -3.77 -6.09
C TYR A 239 24.05 -2.65 -6.55
N GLU A 240 25.10 -2.98 -7.31
CA GLU A 240 26.01 -1.98 -7.85
C GLU A 240 25.32 -1.16 -8.95
N ASN A 241 24.48 -1.82 -9.75
CA ASN A 241 23.72 -1.22 -10.83
C ASN A 241 22.22 -1.56 -10.74
N VAL A 242 21.38 -0.62 -11.15
CA VAL A 242 19.92 -0.84 -11.22
C VAL A 242 19.56 -1.97 -12.18
N ASP A 243 20.36 -2.18 -13.23
CA ASP A 243 20.16 -3.27 -14.20
C ASP A 243 20.30 -4.68 -13.60
N GLU A 244 20.96 -4.80 -12.45
CA GLU A 244 21.18 -6.06 -11.74
C GLU A 244 20.07 -6.37 -10.73
N VAL A 245 19.13 -5.44 -10.55
CA VAL A 245 18.06 -5.59 -9.56
C VAL A 245 17.17 -6.76 -9.95
N ASP A 246 17.22 -7.80 -9.13
CA ASP A 246 16.28 -8.92 -9.15
C ASP A 246 15.19 -8.65 -8.10
N SER A 247 14.10 -8.05 -8.54
CA SER A 247 12.95 -7.68 -7.72
C SER A 247 11.69 -8.40 -8.18
N ARG A 248 10.87 -8.85 -7.23
CA ARG A 248 9.55 -9.42 -7.52
C ARG A 248 8.43 -8.39 -7.59
N VAL A 249 8.72 -7.15 -7.18
CA VAL A 249 7.68 -6.15 -6.89
C VAL A 249 7.96 -4.83 -7.61
N ILE A 250 9.21 -4.39 -7.62
CA ILE A 250 9.64 -3.18 -8.33
C ILE A 250 10.02 -3.55 -9.75
N ARG A 251 9.55 -2.78 -10.74
CA ARG A 251 10.04 -2.95 -12.11
C ARG A 251 11.38 -2.25 -12.24
N ILE A 252 12.36 -2.86 -12.91
CA ILE A 252 13.68 -2.24 -13.14
C ILE A 252 13.54 -0.86 -13.80
N SER A 253 12.58 -0.70 -14.71
CA SER A 253 12.27 0.60 -15.36
C SER A 253 11.91 1.72 -14.38
N ASP A 254 11.44 1.37 -13.18
CA ASP A 254 10.99 2.31 -12.16
C ASP A 254 12.16 2.92 -11.37
N LEU A 255 13.27 2.20 -11.34
CA LEU A 255 14.48 2.57 -10.61
C LEU A 255 15.48 3.31 -11.51
N LYS A 256 15.34 3.20 -12.83
CA LYS A 256 16.18 3.91 -13.78
C LYS A 256 15.86 5.39 -13.79
N GLU A 257 16.90 6.21 -13.77
CA GLU A 257 16.82 7.63 -14.12
C GLU A 257 17.20 7.84 -15.59
N PHE A 258 16.69 8.93 -16.15
CA PHE A 258 16.97 9.45 -17.48
C PHE A 258 18.28 10.24 -17.50
#